data_AF-A0A950VHR5-F1
#
_entry.id   AF-A0A950VHR5-F1
#
_cell.length_a   1.000
_cell.length_b   1.000
_cell.length_c   1.000
_cell.angle_alpha   90.00
_cell.angle_beta   90.00
_cell.angle_gamma   90.00
#
_symmetry.space_group_name_H-M   'P 1'
#
loop_
_entity.id
_entity.type
_entity.pdbx_description
1 polymer ?
#
loop_
_entity_poly.entity_id
_entity_poly.type
_entity_poly.pdbx_seq_one_letter_code
_entity_poly.pdbx_strand_id
1 'polypeptide(L)'
;MKRTTLPRMVGPALMAGLAVQFACSSWVAAADKPASVDLSEFRTVEKAVTARISQASPNVAAQVAYLGIQLVRDNQGKMTLGDVAPDSPAAKAGLERGDVLVRLAGQNVTGTEGLRELLQARSPGEKVQLEVVRQGKPLEVNATLDATSRPMRLGARRAVLGIGIGEPEGGKGVAISEVFPDSPAARANLKAGEIILKIDGVALNGPDKLRDILSEKNPGDVVTVTVQKPNSSQDLKLKLGEAAGSEGRSFREPRGPGRYWDKKVYRLAVIPVEYPDVKHNSKISIADWEKALFSTGAYTSKSPTGQEVHGSLNDYYLEQSYGRFHVEGKVFDWVKVDKNRGEYVEDTGFERRQGLLTAAMDKLLEREGEDALKDFDGICFLYAGGRYRT
;
A
#
# COMPACT_ATOMS: atom_id res chain seq x y z
N MET A 1 10.88 -63.64 9.59
CA MET A 1 11.55 -62.32 9.78
C MET A 1 12.73 -62.27 8.82
N LYS A 2 12.55 -61.65 7.63
CA LYS A 2 13.53 -61.72 6.54
C LYS A 2 14.53 -60.57 6.64
N ARG A 3 15.80 -60.96 6.74
CA ARG A 3 17.01 -60.14 6.66
C ARG A 3 17.74 -60.49 5.35
N THR A 4 18.23 -59.45 4.69
CA THR A 4 19.47 -59.36 3.90
C THR A 4 19.64 -60.22 2.64
N THR A 5 19.94 -59.57 1.52
CA THR A 5 20.41 -60.20 0.27
C THR A 5 21.59 -59.42 -0.33
N LEU A 6 22.62 -60.16 -0.75
CA LEU A 6 23.83 -59.77 -1.49
C LEU A 6 24.50 -61.07 -2.01
N PRO A 7 25.43 -61.08 -3.00
CA PRO A 7 25.10 -61.15 -4.43
C PRO A 7 25.81 -62.28 -5.23
N ARG A 8 25.55 -62.28 -6.56
CA ARG A 8 26.39 -62.67 -7.74
C ARG A 8 26.57 -64.15 -8.17
N MET A 9 26.23 -64.43 -9.44
CA MET A 9 26.89 -65.31 -10.44
C MET A 9 26.33 -64.97 -11.86
N VAL A 10 27.11 -64.45 -12.83
CA VAL A 10 27.93 -65.07 -13.94
C VAL A 10 27.10 -65.63 -15.14
N GLY A 11 27.40 -65.16 -16.38
CA GLY A 11 26.68 -65.33 -17.69
C GLY A 11 26.94 -66.65 -18.46
N PRO A 12 27.09 -66.71 -19.82
CA PRO A 12 26.95 -65.73 -20.93
C PRO A 12 26.28 -66.30 -22.25
N ALA A 13 26.49 -65.64 -23.42
CA ALA A 13 26.34 -66.04 -24.86
C ALA A 13 25.15 -65.39 -25.65
N LEU A 14 25.21 -64.94 -26.92
CA LEU A 14 26.16 -65.06 -28.06
C LEU A 14 25.91 -63.92 -29.11
N MET A 15 26.86 -63.71 -30.04
CA MET A 15 27.00 -62.63 -31.05
C MET A 15 26.26 -62.83 -32.40
N ALA A 16 25.89 -61.73 -33.10
CA ALA A 16 25.87 -61.61 -34.58
C ALA A 16 25.79 -60.12 -35.02
N GLY A 17 26.49 -59.72 -36.08
CA GLY A 17 26.70 -58.33 -36.52
C GLY A 17 26.23 -57.95 -37.93
N LEU A 18 26.46 -56.66 -38.28
CA LEU A 18 26.51 -55.95 -39.58
C LEU A 18 25.27 -56.00 -40.52
N ALA A 19 24.97 -55.06 -41.44
CA ALA A 19 25.25 -53.63 -41.70
C ALA A 19 24.61 -53.27 -43.09
N VAL A 20 24.05 -52.05 -43.21
CA VAL A 20 23.98 -51.15 -44.42
C VAL A 20 22.98 -51.44 -45.58
N GLN A 21 21.87 -50.68 -45.56
CA GLN A 21 21.33 -49.67 -46.54
C GLN A 21 21.10 -49.87 -48.06
N PHE A 22 19.90 -49.37 -48.45
CA PHE A 22 19.40 -48.70 -49.68
C PHE A 22 19.16 -49.46 -51.00
N ALA A 23 17.90 -49.44 -51.47
CA ALA A 23 17.53 -49.18 -52.88
C ALA A 23 16.04 -48.82 -53.05
N CYS A 24 15.76 -47.83 -53.91
CA CYS A 24 14.47 -47.26 -54.33
C CYS A 24 13.52 -48.25 -55.04
N SER A 25 12.21 -48.02 -54.97
CA SER A 25 11.39 -47.65 -56.15
C SER A 25 9.92 -47.37 -55.78
N SER A 26 9.39 -46.32 -56.38
CA SER A 26 8.11 -45.68 -56.12
C SER A 26 6.95 -46.45 -56.76
N TRP A 27 5.88 -46.68 -56.01
CA TRP A 27 4.53 -46.86 -56.56
C TRP A 27 3.60 -45.84 -55.91
N VAL A 28 3.28 -44.79 -56.68
CA VAL A 28 2.27 -43.79 -56.28
C VAL A 28 0.92 -44.30 -56.76
N ALA A 29 0.12 -44.83 -55.84
CA ALA A 29 -1.32 -44.93 -56.03
C ALA A 29 -1.91 -43.52 -55.81
N ALA A 30 -2.58 -42.99 -56.83
CA ALA A 30 -3.27 -41.71 -56.75
C ALA A 30 -4.44 -41.81 -55.75
N ALA A 31 -4.27 -41.19 -54.58
CA ALA A 31 -5.36 -40.95 -53.65
C ALA A 31 -6.06 -39.64 -54.03
N ASP A 32 -7.38 -39.69 -54.21
CA ASP A 32 -8.23 -38.54 -54.46
C ASP A 32 -8.00 -37.46 -53.38
N LYS A 33 -7.75 -36.22 -53.82
CA LYS A 33 -7.66 -35.07 -52.91
C LYS A 33 -9.00 -34.88 -52.21
N PRO A 34 -9.07 -34.81 -50.87
CA PRO A 34 -10.31 -34.41 -50.21
C PRO A 34 -10.68 -32.99 -50.64
N ALA A 35 -11.97 -32.80 -50.95
CA ALA A 35 -12.52 -31.53 -51.39
C ALA A 35 -12.14 -30.39 -50.44
N SER A 36 -11.66 -29.28 -51.02
CA SER A 36 -11.32 -28.07 -50.28
C SER A 36 -12.55 -27.53 -49.56
N VAL A 37 -12.48 -27.43 -48.24
CA VAL A 37 -13.52 -26.79 -47.41
C VAL A 37 -13.62 -25.33 -47.83
N ASP A 38 -14.82 -24.89 -48.22
CA ASP A 38 -15.10 -23.49 -48.53
C ASP A 38 -15.16 -22.70 -47.22
N LEU A 39 -14.16 -21.83 -47.03
CA LEU A 39 -14.02 -20.97 -45.85
C LEU A 39 -14.46 -19.53 -46.14
N SER A 40 -15.14 -19.27 -47.26
CA SER A 40 -15.58 -17.93 -47.66
C SER A 40 -16.53 -17.26 -46.64
N GLU A 41 -17.22 -18.05 -45.81
CA GLU A 41 -18.08 -17.55 -44.73
C GLU A 41 -17.32 -17.22 -43.43
N PHE A 42 -16.09 -17.72 -43.27
CA PHE A 42 -15.27 -17.47 -42.09
C PHE A 42 -14.34 -16.28 -42.33
N ARG A 43 -14.50 -15.23 -41.53
CA ARG A 43 -13.64 -14.04 -41.59
C ARG A 43 -12.18 -14.44 -41.32
N THR A 44 -11.28 -14.12 -42.24
CA THR A 44 -9.83 -14.32 -42.07
C THR A 44 -9.30 -13.43 -40.93
N VAL A 45 -8.14 -13.80 -40.37
CA VAL A 45 -7.45 -13.03 -39.30
C VAL A 45 -7.23 -11.56 -39.72
N GLU A 46 -7.11 -11.28 -41.02
CA GLU A 46 -6.97 -9.94 -41.58
C GLU A 46 -8.24 -9.08 -41.48
N LYS A 47 -9.44 -9.67 -41.38
CA LYS A 47 -10.73 -8.98 -41.21
C LYS A 47 -11.27 -9.07 -39.77
N ALA A 48 -10.51 -9.61 -38.84
CA ALA A 48 -10.88 -9.55 -37.43
C ALA A 48 -10.84 -8.08 -36.99
N VAL A 49 -12.00 -7.52 -36.65
CA VAL A 49 -12.07 -6.29 -35.88
C VAL A 49 -11.40 -6.61 -34.55
N THR A 50 -10.13 -6.27 -34.43
CA THR A 50 -9.47 -6.25 -33.13
C THR A 50 -10.26 -5.24 -32.32
N ALA A 51 -11.06 -5.73 -31.37
CA ALA A 51 -11.51 -4.89 -30.29
C ALA A 51 -10.22 -4.34 -29.68
N ARG A 52 -9.91 -3.07 -29.96
CA ARG A 52 -9.03 -2.32 -29.09
C ARG A 52 -9.78 -2.32 -27.78
N ILE A 53 -9.44 -3.28 -26.91
CA ILE A 53 -9.58 -3.09 -25.50
C ILE A 53 -8.78 -1.82 -25.27
N SER A 54 -9.48 -0.69 -25.22
CA SER A 54 -8.99 0.46 -24.47
C SER A 54 -8.59 -0.16 -23.16
N GLN A 55 -7.28 -0.30 -22.91
CA GLN A 55 -6.83 -0.46 -21.56
C GLN A 55 -7.59 0.62 -20.81
N ALA A 56 -8.43 0.22 -19.86
CA ALA A 56 -8.91 1.17 -18.87
C ALA A 56 -7.63 1.88 -18.43
N SER A 57 -7.56 3.20 -18.68
CA SER A 57 -6.43 4.01 -18.28
C SER A 57 -6.03 3.53 -16.89
N PRO A 58 -4.73 3.26 -16.62
CA PRO A 58 -4.31 2.89 -15.28
C PRO A 58 -4.97 3.91 -14.37
N ASN A 59 -5.77 3.42 -13.42
CA ASN A 59 -6.65 4.20 -12.58
C ASN A 59 -5.76 5.28 -11.92
N VAL A 60 -5.63 6.44 -12.58
CA VAL A 60 -4.74 7.51 -12.15
C VAL A 60 -5.34 7.92 -10.83
N ALA A 61 -4.57 7.80 -9.76
CA ALA A 61 -5.05 8.26 -8.47
C ALA A 61 -5.33 9.76 -8.63
N ALA A 62 -6.59 10.12 -8.85
CA ALA A 62 -6.97 11.51 -9.00
C ALA A 62 -6.67 12.18 -7.65
N GLN A 63 -5.72 13.11 -7.65
CA GLN A 63 -5.38 13.85 -6.45
C GLN A 63 -6.66 14.51 -5.91
N VAL A 64 -6.95 14.25 -4.64
CA VAL A 64 -8.10 14.87 -3.97
C VAL A 64 -7.73 16.31 -3.70
N ALA A 65 -8.72 17.20 -3.82
CA ALA A 65 -8.52 18.58 -3.45
C ALA A 65 -8.36 18.73 -1.92
N TYR A 66 -7.36 19.50 -1.53
CA TYR A 66 -7.03 19.85 -0.15
C TYR A 66 -7.41 21.30 0.13
N LEU A 67 -8.05 21.54 1.27
CA LEU A 67 -8.40 22.88 1.76
C LEU A 67 -7.66 23.24 3.06
N GLY A 68 -7.34 22.24 3.90
CA GLY A 68 -6.60 22.42 5.15
C GLY A 68 -7.42 22.92 6.33
N ILE A 69 -8.68 22.49 6.45
CA ILE A 69 -9.56 22.83 7.58
C ILE A 69 -10.01 21.59 8.33
N GLN A 70 -10.09 21.71 9.65
CA GLN A 70 -10.78 20.77 10.52
C GLN A 70 -12.17 21.31 10.85
N LEU A 71 -13.22 20.52 10.62
CA LEU A 71 -14.55 20.83 11.14
C LEU A 71 -14.75 20.19 12.51
N VAL A 72 -15.27 21.00 13.44
CA VAL A 72 -15.67 20.56 14.78
C VAL A 72 -17.10 20.99 15.05
N ARG A 73 -17.81 20.20 15.85
CA ARG A 73 -19.15 20.57 16.33
C ARG A 73 -18.99 21.41 17.58
N ASP A 74 -19.57 22.62 17.57
CA ASP A 74 -19.60 23.46 18.76
C ASP A 74 -20.65 22.96 19.78
N ASN A 75 -20.71 23.61 20.95
CA ASN A 75 -21.66 23.27 22.02
C ASN A 75 -23.13 23.45 21.60
N GLN A 76 -23.42 24.14 20.51
CA GLN A 76 -24.76 24.37 19.97
C GLN A 76 -25.09 23.44 18.80
N GLY A 77 -24.19 22.52 18.46
CA GLY A 77 -24.37 21.58 17.36
C GLY A 77 -24.01 22.12 15.98
N LYS A 78 -23.47 23.34 15.84
CA LYS A 78 -23.08 23.93 14.56
C LYS A 78 -21.69 23.46 14.12
N MET A 79 -21.50 23.33 12.80
CA MET A 79 -20.19 23.02 12.22
C MET A 79 -19.34 24.29 12.18
N THR A 80 -18.26 24.29 12.93
CA THR A 80 -17.29 25.40 13.00
C THR A 80 -15.91 24.94 12.58
N LEU A 81 -15.09 25.86 12.10
CA LEU A 81 -13.68 25.61 11.86
C LEU A 81 -12.98 25.46 13.21
N GLY A 82 -12.43 24.28 13.46
CA GLY A 82 -11.59 23.98 14.62
C GLY A 82 -10.19 24.51 14.38
N ASP A 83 -9.34 23.70 13.75
CA ASP A 83 -8.01 24.11 13.33
C ASP A 83 -7.98 24.42 11.83
N VAL A 84 -7.25 25.48 11.47
CA VAL A 84 -6.93 25.85 10.09
C VAL A 84 -5.43 25.68 9.93
N ALA A 85 -5.01 24.83 8.99
CA ALA A 85 -3.61 24.52 8.80
C ALA A 85 -2.84 25.76 8.31
N PRO A 86 -1.66 26.07 8.86
CA PRO A 86 -0.79 27.12 8.34
C PRO A 86 -0.44 26.88 6.88
N ASP A 87 -0.31 27.96 6.10
CA ASP A 87 0.02 27.94 4.67
C ASP A 87 -0.93 27.11 3.76
N SER A 88 -2.03 26.61 4.32
CA SER A 88 -3.07 25.92 3.57
C SER A 88 -3.88 26.87 2.68
N PRO A 89 -4.59 26.35 1.68
CA PRO A 89 -5.57 27.11 0.91
C PRO A 89 -6.56 27.91 1.77
N ALA A 90 -7.05 27.34 2.86
CA ALA A 90 -7.96 28.01 3.77
C ALA A 90 -7.31 29.18 4.50
N ALA A 91 -6.11 28.98 5.05
CA ALA A 91 -5.36 30.05 5.71
C ALA A 91 -5.04 31.19 4.74
N LYS A 92 -4.59 30.85 3.51
CA LYS A 92 -4.33 31.82 2.43
C LYS A 92 -5.59 32.59 2.00
N ALA A 93 -6.75 31.95 2.11
CA ALA A 93 -8.04 32.58 1.85
C ALA A 93 -8.57 33.41 3.03
N GLY A 94 -7.87 33.42 4.17
CA GLY A 94 -8.23 34.19 5.36
C GLY A 94 -9.28 33.53 6.24
N LEU A 95 -9.51 32.22 6.11
CA LEU A 95 -10.36 31.46 7.02
C LEU A 95 -9.70 31.32 8.39
N GLU A 96 -10.50 31.39 9.44
CA GLU A 96 -10.02 31.40 10.82
C GLU A 96 -10.78 30.41 11.69
N ARG A 97 -10.13 29.98 12.78
CA ARG A 97 -10.78 29.18 13.82
C ARG A 97 -12.01 29.90 14.35
N GLY A 98 -13.11 29.17 14.48
CA GLY A 98 -14.40 29.67 14.95
C GLY A 98 -15.34 30.14 13.84
N ASP A 99 -14.88 30.22 12.59
CA ASP A 99 -15.78 30.45 11.44
C ASP A 99 -16.80 29.32 11.33
N VAL A 100 -18.08 29.64 11.13
CA VAL A 100 -19.12 28.63 10.87
C VAL A 100 -19.17 28.40 9.36
N LEU A 101 -18.77 27.23 8.88
CA LEU A 101 -18.84 26.90 7.46
C LEU A 101 -20.27 26.51 7.09
N VAL A 102 -20.89 27.28 6.20
CA VAL A 102 -22.28 27.07 5.76
C VAL A 102 -22.32 26.40 4.40
N ARG A 103 -21.58 26.93 3.42
CA ARG A 103 -21.56 26.41 2.05
C ARG A 103 -20.15 26.37 1.48
N LEU A 104 -19.93 25.41 0.59
CA LEU A 104 -18.75 25.31 -0.24
C LEU A 104 -19.19 25.05 -1.68
N ALA A 105 -18.69 25.86 -2.62
CA ALA A 105 -19.04 25.82 -4.04
C ALA A 105 -20.57 25.80 -4.28
N GLY A 106 -21.30 26.61 -3.51
CA GLY A 106 -22.77 26.70 -3.59
C GLY A 106 -23.54 25.49 -3.02
N GLN A 107 -22.87 24.55 -2.36
CA GLN A 107 -23.50 23.39 -1.73
C GLN A 107 -23.42 23.49 -0.20
N ASN A 108 -24.49 23.10 0.50
CA ASN A 108 -24.54 23.16 1.96
C ASN A 108 -23.60 22.13 2.58
N VAL A 109 -22.82 22.56 3.58
CA VAL A 109 -21.92 21.69 4.34
C VAL A 109 -22.63 21.22 5.61
N THR A 110 -23.11 19.98 5.61
CA THR A 110 -23.88 19.40 6.74
C THR A 110 -23.01 18.69 7.78
N GLY A 111 -21.70 18.62 7.56
CA GLY A 111 -20.74 17.96 8.44
C GLY A 111 -19.38 17.73 7.80
N THR A 112 -18.50 17.04 8.54
CA THR A 112 -17.20 16.56 8.06
C THR A 112 -17.32 15.71 6.80
N GLU A 113 -18.31 14.83 6.75
CA GLU A 113 -18.54 13.93 5.62
C GLU A 113 -19.00 14.69 4.38
N GLY A 114 -19.97 15.61 4.52
CA GLY A 114 -20.41 16.45 3.41
C GLY A 114 -19.27 17.32 2.86
N LEU A 115 -18.43 17.91 3.74
CA LEU A 115 -17.23 18.63 3.29
C LEU A 115 -16.29 17.72 2.49
N ARG A 116 -16.07 16.49 2.97
CA ARG A 116 -15.20 15.51 2.33
C ARG A 116 -15.71 15.16 0.93
N GLU A 117 -16.99 14.88 0.79
CA GLU A 117 -17.62 14.58 -0.51
C GLU A 117 -17.49 15.76 -1.49
N LEU A 118 -17.70 16.98 -1.00
CA LEU A 118 -17.56 18.18 -1.82
C LEU A 118 -16.12 18.39 -2.29
N LEU A 119 -15.13 18.20 -1.44
CA LEU A 119 -13.71 18.30 -1.81
C LEU A 119 -13.30 17.15 -2.76
N GLN A 120 -13.91 15.97 -2.63
CA GLN A 120 -13.67 14.85 -3.54
C GLN A 120 -14.20 15.11 -4.95
N ALA A 121 -15.29 15.86 -5.09
CA ALA A 121 -15.85 16.23 -6.39
C ALA A 121 -15.08 17.38 -7.08
N ARG A 122 -13.90 17.75 -6.59
CA ARG A 122 -13.14 18.94 -7.00
C ARG A 122 -11.70 18.57 -7.31
N SER A 123 -11.08 19.41 -8.13
CA SER A 123 -9.68 19.19 -8.56
C SER A 123 -8.72 20.11 -7.82
N PRO A 124 -7.48 19.67 -7.54
CA PRO A 124 -6.40 20.58 -7.15
C PRO A 124 -6.27 21.74 -8.16
N GLY A 125 -6.01 22.94 -7.66
CA GLY A 125 -5.96 24.18 -8.44
C GLY A 125 -7.32 24.82 -8.72
N GLU A 126 -8.43 24.14 -8.43
CA GLU A 126 -9.77 24.70 -8.60
C GLU A 126 -10.04 25.81 -7.57
N LYS A 127 -10.62 26.93 -8.02
CA LYS A 127 -11.08 28.00 -7.13
C LYS A 127 -12.49 27.69 -6.65
N VAL A 128 -12.69 27.66 -5.35
CA VAL A 128 -13.98 27.46 -4.72
C VAL A 128 -14.36 28.64 -3.84
N GLN A 129 -15.64 29.01 -3.89
CA GLN A 129 -16.24 29.99 -2.98
C GLN A 129 -16.75 29.26 -1.74
N LEU A 130 -16.45 29.81 -0.57
CA LEU A 130 -16.95 29.38 0.72
C LEU A 130 -17.84 30.48 1.28
N GLU A 131 -18.98 30.08 1.83
CA GLU A 131 -19.83 30.97 2.62
C GLU A 131 -19.65 30.59 4.09
N VAL A 132 -19.09 31.51 4.87
CA VAL A 132 -18.84 31.32 6.30
C VAL A 132 -19.54 32.40 7.11
N VAL A 133 -19.81 32.11 8.38
CA VAL A 133 -20.29 33.12 9.33
C VAL A 133 -19.23 33.33 10.40
N ARG A 134 -18.67 34.54 10.45
CA ARG A 134 -17.72 34.96 11.48
C ARG A 134 -18.39 35.94 12.40
N GLN A 135 -18.43 35.63 13.70
CA GLN A 135 -19.05 36.50 14.70
C GLN A 135 -20.49 36.93 14.35
N GLY A 136 -21.26 36.03 13.73
CA GLY A 136 -22.65 36.28 13.31
C GLY A 136 -22.82 37.04 11.99
N LYS A 137 -21.75 37.48 11.34
CA LYS A 137 -21.81 38.13 10.02
C LYS A 137 -21.47 37.15 8.90
N PRO A 138 -22.25 37.09 7.80
CA PRO A 138 -21.90 36.29 6.65
C PRO A 138 -20.69 36.88 5.92
N LEU A 139 -19.76 36.02 5.52
CA LEU A 139 -18.62 36.34 4.66
C LEU A 139 -18.55 35.34 3.51
N GLU A 140 -18.15 35.84 2.35
CA GLU A 140 -17.78 35.04 1.20
C GLU A 140 -16.26 35.03 1.06
N VAL A 141 -15.69 33.84 0.97
CA VAL A 141 -14.24 33.62 0.94
C VAL A 141 -13.89 32.76 -0.27
N ASN A 142 -12.92 33.17 -1.08
CA ASN A 142 -12.47 32.38 -2.23
C ASN A 142 -11.14 31.71 -1.90
N ALA A 143 -11.09 30.38 -2.02
CA ALA A 143 -9.89 29.59 -1.83
C ALA A 143 -9.53 28.83 -3.11
N THR A 144 -8.24 28.73 -3.41
CA THR A 144 -7.72 27.86 -4.48
C THR A 144 -7.27 26.55 -3.85
N LEU A 145 -7.93 25.45 -4.18
CA LEU A 145 -7.64 24.13 -3.61
C LEU A 145 -6.24 23.64 -4.00
N ASP A 146 -5.60 22.86 -3.13
CA ASP A 146 -4.28 22.26 -3.39
C ASP A 146 -4.39 20.74 -3.57
N ALA A 147 -3.30 20.07 -3.94
CA ALA A 147 -3.25 18.61 -4.02
C ALA A 147 -2.92 17.99 -2.66
N THR A 148 -3.54 16.85 -2.32
CA THR A 148 -3.14 16.08 -1.14
C THR A 148 -1.82 15.32 -1.37
N SER A 149 -0.97 15.28 -0.33
CA SER A 149 0.27 14.51 -0.27
C SER A 149 0.06 13.00 -0.42
N ARG A 150 -1.15 12.54 -0.05
CA ARG A 150 -1.65 11.19 -0.36
C ARG A 150 -2.83 11.32 -1.31
N PRO A 151 -2.65 11.13 -2.63
CA PRO A 151 -3.79 11.06 -3.53
C PRO A 151 -4.66 9.88 -3.14
N MET A 152 -5.96 10.11 -3.05
CA MET A 152 -6.92 9.02 -2.99
C MET A 152 -7.17 8.57 -4.43
N ARG A 153 -7.32 7.26 -4.67
CA ARG A 153 -7.90 6.82 -5.93
C ARG A 153 -9.41 7.14 -5.91
N LEU A 154 -9.77 8.33 -6.42
CA LEU A 154 -11.15 8.73 -6.62
C LEU A 154 -11.84 7.70 -7.54
N GLY A 155 -12.90 7.06 -7.03
CA GLY A 155 -13.58 5.95 -7.72
C GLY A 155 -13.09 4.53 -7.33
N ALA A 156 -12.13 4.38 -6.41
CA ALA A 156 -11.80 3.07 -5.84
C ALA A 156 -12.93 2.63 -4.90
N ARG A 157 -13.99 2.09 -5.49
CA ARG A 157 -14.87 1.12 -4.84
C ARG A 157 -13.98 0.18 -4.05
N ARG A 158 -14.02 0.24 -2.71
CA ARG A 158 -13.03 -0.47 -1.91
C ARG A 158 -13.25 -1.96 -2.08
N ALA A 159 -12.21 -2.65 -2.53
CA ALA A 159 -12.22 -4.09 -2.59
C ALA A 159 -12.28 -4.64 -1.16
N VAL A 160 -13.28 -5.45 -0.85
CA VAL A 160 -13.47 -6.02 0.49
C VAL A 160 -13.57 -7.53 0.42
N LEU A 161 -13.09 -8.18 1.48
CA LEU A 161 -13.38 -9.58 1.78
C LEU A 161 -14.75 -9.72 2.47
N GLY A 162 -15.18 -8.68 3.20
CA GLY A 162 -16.38 -8.69 4.04
C GLY A 162 -16.21 -9.53 5.31
N ILE A 163 -15.13 -9.26 6.04
CA ILE A 163 -14.82 -9.84 7.35
C ILE A 163 -14.69 -8.74 8.41
N GLY A 164 -15.04 -9.08 9.64
CA GLY A 164 -14.54 -8.41 10.84
C GLY A 164 -13.11 -8.86 11.12
N ILE A 165 -12.25 -7.92 11.49
CA ILE A 165 -10.84 -8.18 11.78
C ILE A 165 -10.64 -8.14 13.29
N GLY A 166 -10.04 -9.21 13.83
CA GLY A 166 -9.54 -9.29 15.20
C GLY A 166 -8.02 -9.38 15.26
N GLU A 167 -7.49 -9.39 16.48
CA GLU A 167 -6.08 -9.65 16.74
C GLU A 167 -5.85 -11.15 16.97
N PRO A 168 -4.93 -11.81 16.24
CA PRO A 168 -4.64 -13.22 16.45
C PRO A 168 -3.78 -13.43 17.70
N GLU A 169 -4.10 -14.47 18.48
CA GLU A 169 -3.21 -14.94 19.54
C GLU A 169 -1.88 -15.41 18.90
N GLY A 170 -0.76 -14.76 19.27
CA GLY A 170 0.57 -15.05 18.72
C GLY A 170 1.04 -14.14 17.56
N GLY A 171 0.24 -13.14 17.15
CA GLY A 171 0.71 -12.01 16.33
C GLY A 171 1.04 -12.31 14.86
N LYS A 172 0.71 -13.50 14.35
CA LYS A 172 0.87 -13.87 12.93
C LYS A 172 -0.48 -13.89 12.22
N GLY A 173 -0.54 -13.34 11.02
CA GLY A 173 -1.77 -13.31 10.22
C GLY A 173 -2.78 -12.23 10.65
N VAL A 174 -4.02 -12.43 10.23
CA VAL A 174 -5.18 -11.61 10.60
C VAL A 174 -6.31 -12.52 11.03
N ALA A 175 -6.74 -12.41 12.30
CA ALA A 175 -7.85 -13.20 12.81
C ALA A 175 -9.18 -12.68 12.25
N ILE A 176 -10.05 -13.61 11.86
CA ILE A 176 -11.41 -13.32 11.42
C ILE A 176 -12.28 -13.29 12.68
N SER A 177 -12.71 -12.11 13.09
CA SER A 177 -13.63 -11.96 14.23
C SER A 177 -15.08 -12.23 13.84
N GLU A 178 -15.42 -11.92 12.60
CA GLU A 178 -16.78 -12.02 12.05
C GLU A 178 -16.70 -12.20 10.53
N VAL A 179 -17.70 -12.85 9.94
CA VAL A 179 -17.89 -12.91 8.50
C VAL A 179 -19.25 -12.32 8.18
N PHE A 180 -19.28 -11.25 7.38
CA PHE A 180 -20.55 -10.59 7.06
C PHE A 180 -21.38 -11.47 6.11
N PRO A 181 -22.71 -11.54 6.29
CA PRO A 181 -23.60 -12.19 5.32
C PRO A 181 -23.42 -11.64 3.91
N ASP A 182 -23.62 -12.48 2.90
CA ASP A 182 -23.50 -12.12 1.47
C ASP A 182 -22.15 -11.52 1.04
N SER A 183 -21.11 -11.67 1.87
CA SER A 183 -19.76 -11.24 1.56
C SER A 183 -18.99 -12.24 0.67
N PRO A 184 -17.92 -11.79 0.01
CA PRO A 184 -16.94 -12.68 -0.61
C PRO A 184 -16.40 -13.76 0.33
N ALA A 185 -16.12 -13.40 1.58
CA ALA A 185 -15.64 -14.32 2.61
C ALA A 185 -16.68 -15.39 2.95
N ALA A 186 -17.96 -15.01 3.09
CA ALA A 186 -19.05 -15.95 3.30
C ALA A 186 -19.19 -16.93 2.13
N ARG A 187 -19.13 -16.43 0.88
CA ARG A 187 -19.18 -17.27 -0.33
C ARG A 187 -17.97 -18.21 -0.44
N ALA A 188 -16.81 -17.80 0.09
CA ALA A 188 -15.62 -18.62 0.18
C ALA A 188 -15.62 -19.58 1.38
N ASN A 189 -16.71 -19.60 2.16
CA ASN A 189 -16.88 -20.42 3.36
C ASN A 189 -15.81 -20.17 4.44
N LEU A 190 -15.34 -18.92 4.55
CA LEU A 190 -14.55 -18.46 5.68
C LEU A 190 -15.41 -18.38 6.94
N LYS A 191 -14.79 -18.57 8.10
CA LYS A 191 -15.48 -18.58 9.39
C LYS A 191 -14.76 -17.72 10.43
N ALA A 192 -15.53 -17.19 11.37
CA ALA A 192 -14.97 -16.56 12.55
C ALA A 192 -14.08 -17.55 13.33
N GLY A 193 -12.97 -17.06 13.87
CA GLY A 193 -11.94 -17.87 14.53
C GLY A 193 -10.84 -18.40 13.61
N GLU A 194 -10.98 -18.29 12.29
CA GLU A 194 -9.91 -18.62 11.34
C GLU A 194 -8.88 -17.48 11.23
N ILE A 195 -7.65 -17.80 10.84
CA ILE A 195 -6.56 -16.82 10.70
C ILE A 195 -6.09 -16.75 9.25
N ILE A 196 -6.16 -15.57 8.64
CA ILE A 196 -5.62 -15.34 7.30
C ILE A 196 -4.11 -15.14 7.41
N LEU A 197 -3.34 -16.00 6.77
CA LEU A 197 -1.88 -15.98 6.79
C LEU A 197 -1.29 -15.24 5.58
N LYS A 198 -1.89 -15.39 4.40
CA LYS A 198 -1.39 -14.77 3.16
C LYS A 198 -2.51 -14.33 2.24
N ILE A 199 -2.22 -13.32 1.40
CA ILE A 199 -3.03 -12.97 0.23
C ILE A 199 -2.11 -12.86 -0.99
N ASP A 200 -2.44 -13.59 -2.05
CA ASP A 200 -1.64 -13.71 -3.29
C ASP A 200 -0.17 -14.05 -3.00
N GLY A 201 0.04 -14.96 -2.04
CA GLY A 201 1.38 -15.36 -1.58
C GLY A 201 2.10 -14.35 -0.68
N VAL A 202 1.54 -13.15 -0.46
CA VAL A 202 2.08 -12.14 0.44
C VAL A 202 1.66 -12.42 1.88
N ALA A 203 2.63 -12.65 2.77
CA ALA A 203 2.37 -12.89 4.18
C ALA A 203 1.77 -11.67 4.90
N LEU A 204 0.77 -11.95 5.75
CA LEU A 204 0.13 -10.97 6.61
C LEU A 204 0.74 -11.05 8.01
N ASN A 205 1.18 -9.91 8.52
CA ASN A 205 1.73 -9.75 9.87
C ASN A 205 0.90 -8.76 10.70
N GLY A 206 -0.41 -8.72 10.43
CA GLY A 206 -1.34 -7.81 11.09
C GLY A 206 -2.34 -7.14 10.15
N PRO A 207 -3.34 -6.44 10.73
CA PRO A 207 -4.49 -5.92 10.02
C PRO A 207 -4.14 -4.82 9.01
N ASP A 208 -3.09 -4.03 9.26
CA ASP A 208 -2.69 -2.94 8.36
C ASP A 208 -2.17 -3.46 7.03
N LYS A 209 -1.38 -4.54 7.05
CA LYS A 209 -0.87 -5.12 5.80
C LYS A 209 -2.00 -5.69 4.93
N LEU A 210 -3.04 -6.25 5.55
CA LEU A 210 -4.25 -6.67 4.84
C LEU A 210 -4.95 -5.48 4.18
N ARG A 211 -5.10 -4.36 4.91
CA ARG A 211 -5.70 -3.13 4.36
C ARG A 211 -4.90 -2.56 3.20
N ASP A 212 -3.57 -2.53 3.31
CA ASP A 212 -2.68 -2.08 2.24
C ASP A 212 -2.88 -2.91 0.97
N ILE A 213 -2.83 -4.24 1.10
CA ILE A 213 -2.99 -5.15 -0.03
C ILE A 213 -4.36 -4.95 -0.68
N LEU A 214 -5.44 -4.89 0.11
CA LEU A 214 -6.78 -4.67 -0.43
C LEU A 214 -6.96 -3.29 -1.06
N SER A 215 -6.21 -2.27 -0.60
CA SER A 215 -6.25 -0.92 -1.19
C SER A 215 -5.60 -0.86 -2.59
N GLU A 216 -4.73 -1.80 -2.89
CA GLU A 216 -4.11 -1.96 -4.21
C GLU A 216 -5.00 -2.75 -5.19
N LYS A 217 -6.08 -3.38 -4.71
CA LYS A 217 -7.01 -4.21 -5.50
C LYS A 217 -8.29 -3.47 -5.87
N ASN A 218 -8.98 -3.99 -6.87
CA ASN A 218 -10.29 -3.54 -7.31
C ASN A 218 -11.39 -4.56 -6.94
N PRO A 219 -12.65 -4.13 -6.77
CA PRO A 219 -13.75 -5.06 -6.64
C PRO A 219 -13.84 -5.94 -7.88
N GLY A 220 -14.12 -7.22 -7.67
CA GLY A 220 -14.13 -8.22 -8.71
C GLY A 220 -12.78 -8.87 -8.99
N ASP A 221 -11.66 -8.36 -8.45
CA ASP A 221 -10.38 -9.06 -8.50
C ASP A 221 -10.49 -10.40 -7.79
N VAL A 222 -9.84 -11.44 -8.34
CA VAL A 222 -9.75 -12.75 -7.69
C VAL A 222 -8.42 -12.81 -6.95
N VAL A 223 -8.48 -13.02 -5.64
CA VAL A 223 -7.31 -13.17 -4.79
C VAL A 223 -7.24 -14.58 -4.22
N THR A 224 -6.02 -15.07 -4.00
CA THR A 224 -5.77 -16.35 -3.30
C THR A 224 -5.44 -16.05 -1.84
N VAL A 225 -6.30 -16.49 -0.94
CA VAL A 225 -6.17 -16.27 0.49
C VAL A 225 -5.74 -17.57 1.15
N THR A 226 -4.56 -17.59 1.77
CA THR A 226 -4.10 -18.72 2.59
C THR A 226 -4.64 -18.53 3.99
N VAL A 227 -5.47 -19.47 4.45
CA VAL A 227 -6.12 -19.42 5.76
C VAL A 227 -5.72 -20.62 6.59
N GLN A 228 -5.38 -20.36 7.86
CA GLN A 228 -5.22 -21.35 8.89
C GLN A 228 -6.59 -21.65 9.51
N LYS A 229 -7.04 -22.87 9.28
CA LYS A 229 -8.16 -23.51 9.96
C LYS A 229 -7.67 -24.20 11.23
N PRO A 230 -8.55 -24.59 12.16
CA PRO A 230 -8.16 -25.21 13.43
C PRO A 230 -7.18 -26.39 13.28
N ASN A 231 -7.33 -27.19 12.21
CA ASN A 231 -6.55 -28.42 12.00
C ASN A 231 -5.75 -28.46 10.68
N SER A 232 -5.76 -27.38 9.88
CA SER A 232 -5.09 -27.38 8.57
C SER A 232 -4.86 -25.97 8.02
N SER A 233 -4.05 -25.86 6.97
CA SER A 233 -3.92 -24.65 6.14
C SER A 233 -4.56 -24.90 4.78
N GLN A 234 -5.29 -23.93 4.25
CA GLN A 234 -5.95 -24.03 2.96
C GLN A 234 -5.83 -22.73 2.16
N ASP A 235 -5.57 -22.86 0.86
CA ASP A 235 -5.66 -21.75 -0.08
C ASP A 235 -7.07 -21.66 -0.66
N LEU A 236 -7.66 -20.48 -0.55
CA LEU A 236 -9.02 -20.18 -1.01
C LEU A 236 -8.95 -19.06 -2.04
N LYS A 237 -9.38 -19.33 -3.26
CA LYS A 237 -9.54 -18.29 -4.30
C LYS A 237 -10.90 -17.65 -4.12
N LEU A 238 -10.94 -16.34 -3.93
CA LEU A 238 -12.19 -15.61 -3.84
C LEU A 238 -12.18 -14.29 -4.59
N LYS A 239 -13.34 -13.97 -5.15
CA LYS A 239 -13.60 -12.74 -5.90
C LYS A 239 -13.98 -11.62 -4.91
N LEU A 240 -13.17 -10.57 -4.85
CA LEU A 240 -13.38 -9.42 -3.97
C LEU A 240 -14.70 -8.72 -4.27
N GLY A 241 -15.35 -8.25 -3.21
CA GLY A 241 -16.59 -7.52 -3.27
C GLY A 241 -16.35 -6.02 -3.28
N GLU A 242 -17.38 -5.28 -3.60
CA GLU A 242 -17.41 -3.83 -3.45
C GLU A 242 -17.94 -3.50 -2.07
N ALA A 243 -17.22 -2.65 -1.32
CA ALA A 243 -17.79 -2.06 -0.12
C ALA A 243 -19.00 -1.22 -0.54
N ALA A 244 -20.21 -1.64 -0.18
CA ALA A 244 -21.35 -0.73 -0.16
C ALA A 244 -20.95 0.47 0.71
N GLY A 245 -21.22 1.69 0.23
CA GLY A 245 -21.01 2.91 1.00
C GLY A 245 -21.52 2.69 2.41
N SER A 246 -20.68 3.00 3.40
CA SER A 246 -20.88 2.62 4.79
C SER A 246 -22.08 3.35 5.40
N GLU A 247 -23.29 2.89 5.12
CA GLU A 247 -24.40 3.04 6.05
C GLU A 247 -24.11 2.12 7.24
N GLY A 248 -23.88 2.71 8.41
CA GLY A 248 -23.98 1.97 9.67
C GLY A 248 -22.70 1.48 10.33
N ARG A 249 -21.52 2.05 10.03
CA ARG A 249 -20.43 2.04 11.02
C ARG A 249 -19.97 3.46 11.27
N SER A 250 -20.38 4.00 12.41
CA SER A 250 -19.72 5.13 13.05
C SER A 250 -18.22 4.82 13.08
N PHE A 251 -17.50 5.41 12.14
CA PHE A 251 -16.09 5.69 12.34
C PHE A 251 -16.04 6.42 13.67
N ARG A 252 -15.61 5.70 14.72
CA ARG A 252 -15.10 6.34 15.91
C ARG A 252 -14.16 7.41 15.38
N GLU A 253 -14.52 8.67 15.61
CA GLU A 253 -13.70 9.82 15.24
C GLU A 253 -12.26 9.44 15.51
N PRO A 254 -11.30 9.76 14.62
CA PRO A 254 -9.92 9.74 15.03
C PRO A 254 -9.90 10.61 16.28
N ARG A 255 -9.82 9.97 17.46
CA ARG A 255 -9.41 10.69 18.66
C ARG A 255 -8.15 11.37 18.18
N GLY A 256 -8.18 12.70 18.17
CA GLY A 256 -7.06 13.52 17.68
C GLY A 256 -5.77 12.89 18.16
N PRO A 257 -4.68 13.01 17.37
CA PRO A 257 -3.48 12.20 17.47
C PRO A 257 -3.22 11.99 18.95
N GLY A 258 -3.28 10.71 19.38
CA GLY A 258 -3.45 10.37 20.78
C GLY A 258 -2.43 11.08 21.66
N ARG A 259 -2.56 10.96 22.98
CA ARG A 259 -1.69 11.49 24.05
C ARG A 259 -0.15 11.48 23.83
N TYR A 260 0.32 10.88 22.74
CA TYR A 260 1.68 10.73 22.23
C TYR A 260 2.16 11.85 21.27
N TRP A 261 1.28 12.70 20.70
CA TRP A 261 1.69 13.75 19.75
C TRP A 261 1.33 15.18 20.24
N ASP A 262 2.06 15.68 21.24
CA ASP A 262 1.82 16.97 21.90
C ASP A 262 2.79 18.11 21.51
N LYS A 263 3.97 17.79 20.95
CA LYS A 263 4.92 18.77 20.41
C LYS A 263 4.46 19.36 19.07
N LYS A 264 4.87 20.60 18.81
CA LYS A 264 4.72 21.25 17.49
C LYS A 264 5.71 20.73 16.45
N VAL A 265 6.85 20.24 16.91
CA VAL A 265 7.94 19.76 16.07
C VAL A 265 8.43 18.45 16.62
N TYR A 266 8.57 17.45 15.76
CA TYR A 266 9.19 16.16 16.07
C TYR A 266 10.46 16.02 15.25
N ARG A 267 11.61 15.99 15.91
CA ARG A 267 12.92 15.82 15.30
C ARG A 267 13.24 14.35 15.16
N LEU A 268 13.41 13.87 13.94
CA LEU A 268 13.69 12.47 13.65
C LEU A 268 15.14 12.29 13.19
N ALA A 269 15.87 11.44 13.89
CA ALA A 269 17.15 10.92 13.44
C ALA A 269 16.90 9.72 12.54
N VAL A 270 17.29 9.81 11.28
CA VAL A 270 17.11 8.73 10.32
C VAL A 270 18.46 8.08 10.05
N ILE A 271 18.58 6.81 10.39
CA ILE A 271 19.82 6.03 10.34
C ILE A 271 19.70 5.00 9.21
N PRO A 272 20.28 5.24 8.03
CA PRO A 272 20.33 4.26 6.97
C PRO A 272 21.34 3.16 7.30
N VAL A 273 20.94 1.92 7.11
CA VAL A 273 21.73 0.72 7.45
C VAL A 273 21.98 -0.10 6.20
N GLU A 274 23.26 -0.34 5.92
CA GLU A 274 23.74 -1.17 4.83
C GLU A 274 24.38 -2.45 5.38
N TYR A 275 24.11 -3.57 4.72
CA TYR A 275 24.70 -4.87 5.05
C TYR A 275 25.89 -5.18 4.11
N PRO A 276 26.77 -6.12 4.46
CA PRO A 276 27.81 -6.58 3.55
C PRO A 276 27.24 -7.20 2.26
N ASP A 277 26.21 -8.03 2.39
CA ASP A 277 25.51 -8.74 1.29
C ASP A 277 24.41 -7.91 0.59
N VAL A 278 23.86 -6.89 1.26
CA VAL A 278 22.76 -6.09 0.72
C VAL A 278 23.11 -4.61 0.72
N LYS A 279 23.27 -4.07 -0.48
CA LYS A 279 23.62 -2.66 -0.73
C LYS A 279 22.40 -1.79 -0.96
N HIS A 280 22.53 -0.52 -0.58
CA HIS A 280 21.51 0.47 -0.87
C HIS A 280 21.44 0.80 -2.36
N ASN A 281 20.33 1.38 -2.79
CA ASN A 281 20.22 1.87 -4.15
C ASN A 281 21.02 3.16 -4.30
N SER A 282 22.17 3.08 -4.97
CA SER A 282 23.08 4.20 -5.19
C SER A 282 22.49 5.35 -6.01
N LYS A 283 21.35 5.15 -6.68
CA LYS A 283 20.60 6.22 -7.36
C LYS A 283 19.88 7.17 -6.40
N ILE A 284 19.74 6.80 -5.13
CA ILE A 284 19.04 7.60 -4.13
C ILE A 284 20.08 8.15 -3.17
N SER A 285 20.31 9.45 -3.22
CA SER A 285 21.25 10.13 -2.32
C SER A 285 20.64 10.36 -0.93
N ILE A 286 21.47 10.74 0.05
CA ILE A 286 21.00 11.17 1.37
C ILE A 286 20.11 12.41 1.24
N ALA A 287 20.47 13.37 0.38
CA ALA A 287 19.66 14.56 0.12
C ALA A 287 18.29 14.21 -0.47
N ASP A 288 18.19 13.16 -1.29
CA ASP A 288 16.89 12.69 -1.79
C ASP A 288 16.02 12.12 -0.67
N TRP A 289 16.61 11.40 0.29
CA TRP A 289 15.91 10.93 1.48
C TRP A 289 15.45 12.08 2.37
N GLU A 290 16.30 13.08 2.62
CA GLU A 290 15.93 14.27 3.38
C GLU A 290 14.78 15.01 2.69
N LYS A 291 14.83 15.14 1.36
CA LYS A 291 13.74 15.72 0.58
C LYS A 291 12.45 14.90 0.72
N ALA A 292 12.52 13.58 0.60
CA ALA A 292 11.36 12.70 0.71
C ALA A 292 10.74 12.68 2.12
N LEU A 293 11.52 12.95 3.16
CA LEU A 293 11.07 12.84 4.55
C LEU A 293 10.69 14.19 5.16
N PHE A 294 11.46 15.25 4.91
CA PHE A 294 11.38 16.49 5.68
C PHE A 294 11.06 17.74 4.85
N SER A 295 11.11 17.67 3.51
CA SER A 295 10.77 18.84 2.70
C SER A 295 9.29 19.22 2.80
N THR A 296 8.95 20.47 2.47
CA THR A 296 7.55 20.91 2.38
C THR A 296 7.25 21.33 0.95
N GLY A 297 6.24 20.75 0.32
CA GLY A 297 5.79 21.06 -1.04
C GLY A 297 6.80 20.78 -2.17
N ALA A 298 7.95 20.18 -1.86
CA ALA A 298 9.04 20.00 -2.82
C ALA A 298 9.14 18.58 -3.41
N TYR A 299 8.46 17.60 -2.81
CA TYR A 299 8.53 16.18 -3.18
C TYR A 299 7.24 15.68 -3.87
N THR A 300 6.83 16.38 -4.93
CA THR A 300 5.48 16.29 -5.52
C THR A 300 5.45 15.85 -6.99
N SER A 301 6.57 15.38 -7.54
CA SER A 301 6.67 14.97 -8.95
C SER A 301 7.19 13.54 -9.12
N LYS A 302 8.48 13.36 -9.39
CA LYS A 302 9.11 12.04 -9.52
C LYS A 302 10.21 11.86 -8.49
N SER A 303 10.24 10.69 -7.88
CA SER A 303 11.36 10.21 -7.07
C SER A 303 12.61 9.99 -7.95
N PRO A 304 13.80 9.84 -7.35
CA PRO A 304 15.03 9.51 -8.09
C PRO A 304 14.97 8.20 -8.88
N THR A 305 14.05 7.30 -8.52
CA THR A 305 13.81 6.03 -9.23
C THR A 305 12.74 6.16 -10.33
N GLY A 306 12.19 7.35 -10.55
CA GLY A 306 11.20 7.64 -11.59
C GLY A 306 9.75 7.36 -11.20
N GLN A 307 9.50 6.91 -9.97
CA GLN A 307 8.14 6.71 -9.46
C GLN A 307 7.48 8.06 -9.19
N GLU A 308 6.19 8.19 -9.53
CA GLU A 308 5.39 9.34 -9.15
C GLU A 308 5.26 9.45 -7.64
N VAL A 309 5.42 10.66 -7.13
CA VAL A 309 5.34 11.01 -5.71
C VAL A 309 4.50 12.28 -5.58
N HIS A 310 3.80 12.43 -4.46
CA HIS A 310 2.77 13.47 -4.31
C HIS A 310 2.98 14.37 -3.08
N GLY A 311 3.99 14.08 -2.27
CA GLY A 311 4.36 14.85 -1.10
C GLY A 311 5.41 14.10 -0.28
N SER A 312 6.10 14.81 0.61
CA SER A 312 7.01 14.22 1.57
C SER A 312 6.25 13.59 2.75
N LEU A 313 6.99 12.91 3.63
CA LEU A 313 6.44 12.48 4.93
C LEU A 313 5.98 13.67 5.78
N ASN A 314 6.71 14.79 5.71
CA ASN A 314 6.34 16.02 6.42
C ASN A 314 5.05 16.65 5.87
N ASP A 315 4.90 16.73 4.55
CA ASP A 315 3.65 17.20 3.91
C ASP A 315 2.45 16.38 4.42
N TYR A 316 2.63 15.05 4.49
CA TYR A 316 1.60 14.17 5.03
C TYR A 316 1.24 14.48 6.48
N TYR A 317 2.21 14.63 7.38
CA TYR A 317 1.90 14.91 8.79
C TYR A 317 1.32 16.30 9.01
N LEU A 318 1.77 17.31 8.24
CA LEU A 318 1.15 18.64 8.22
C LEU A 318 -0.32 18.56 7.82
N GLU A 319 -0.64 17.82 6.77
CA GLU A 319 -2.02 17.64 6.30
C GLU A 319 -2.89 16.91 7.33
N GLN A 320 -2.42 15.78 7.86
CA GLN A 320 -3.20 14.96 8.80
C GLN A 320 -3.40 15.65 10.15
N SER A 321 -2.44 16.49 10.56
CA SER A 321 -2.51 17.18 11.84
C SER A 321 -3.25 18.50 11.75
N TYR A 322 -3.64 18.95 10.56
CA TYR A 322 -4.10 20.33 10.29
C TYR A 322 -3.06 21.36 10.74
N GLY A 323 -1.78 21.05 10.48
CA GLY A 323 -0.65 21.89 10.83
C GLY A 323 -0.34 21.99 12.33
N ARG A 324 -0.95 21.16 13.17
CA ARG A 324 -0.65 21.14 14.61
C ARG A 324 0.77 20.69 14.91
N PHE A 325 1.32 19.81 14.07
CA PHE A 325 2.71 19.44 14.16
C PHE A 325 3.31 19.14 12.78
N HIS A 326 4.63 19.19 12.72
CA HIS A 326 5.41 18.77 11.57
C HIS A 326 6.59 17.90 12.03
N VAL A 327 7.21 17.22 11.08
CA VAL A 327 8.43 16.43 11.30
C VAL A 327 9.59 17.11 10.62
N GLU A 328 10.68 17.25 11.33
CA GLU A 328 11.97 17.68 10.80
C GLU A 328 13.03 16.67 11.22
N GLY A 329 14.24 16.76 10.68
CA GLY A 329 15.27 15.82 11.08
C GLY A 329 16.49 15.82 10.18
N LYS A 330 17.31 14.79 10.39
CA LYS A 330 18.54 14.55 9.64
C LYS A 330 18.54 13.11 9.17
N VAL A 331 18.96 12.90 7.93
CA VAL A 331 19.33 11.56 7.45
C VAL A 331 20.86 11.44 7.56
N PHE A 332 21.32 10.50 8.38
CA PHE A 332 22.76 10.25 8.55
C PHE A 332 23.33 9.49 7.35
N ASP A 333 24.66 9.53 7.20
CA ASP A 333 25.34 8.69 6.23
C ASP A 333 25.15 7.21 6.55
N TRP A 334 25.05 6.39 5.51
CA TRP A 334 24.88 4.93 5.61
C TRP A 334 25.84 4.31 6.61
N VAL A 335 25.27 3.58 7.57
CA VAL A 335 26.00 2.79 8.55
C VAL A 335 26.16 1.39 8.01
N LYS A 336 27.40 0.97 7.78
CA LYS A 336 27.73 -0.40 7.34
C LYS A 336 27.86 -1.29 8.56
N VAL A 337 26.98 -2.27 8.68
CA VAL A 337 27.04 -3.27 9.75
C VAL A 337 27.90 -4.47 9.36
N ASP A 338 28.35 -5.24 10.36
CA ASP A 338 29.39 -6.25 10.16
C ASP A 338 28.87 -7.60 9.66
N LYS A 339 27.60 -7.93 9.97
CA LYS A 339 27.01 -9.22 9.59
C LYS A 339 26.12 -9.10 8.36
N ASN A 340 25.98 -10.18 7.60
CA ASN A 340 25.01 -10.23 6.50
C ASN A 340 23.59 -10.10 7.03
N ARG A 341 22.67 -9.66 6.16
CA ARG A 341 21.29 -9.37 6.55
C ARG A 341 20.59 -10.57 7.20
N GLY A 342 20.85 -11.78 6.70
CA GLY A 342 20.26 -13.02 7.23
C GLY A 342 20.80 -13.43 8.61
N GLU A 343 22.03 -13.04 8.94
CA GLU A 343 22.67 -13.38 10.22
C GLU A 343 22.08 -12.60 11.41
N TYR A 344 21.35 -11.51 11.14
CA TYR A 344 20.56 -10.81 12.15
C TYR A 344 19.19 -11.49 12.42
N VAL A 345 18.86 -12.61 11.75
CA VAL A 345 17.52 -13.22 11.76
C VAL A 345 17.43 -14.52 12.59
N GLU A 346 18.54 -15.01 13.15
CA GLU A 346 18.60 -16.40 13.68
C GLU A 346 17.95 -16.70 15.05
N ASP A 347 17.28 -15.77 15.75
CA ASP A 347 16.62 -16.09 17.03
C ASP A 347 15.18 -15.56 17.18
N THR A 348 14.32 -16.38 17.78
CA THR A 348 12.88 -16.10 17.95
C THR A 348 12.62 -15.07 19.06
N GLY A 349 12.10 -13.87 18.74
CA GLY A 349 11.62 -12.94 19.79
C GLY A 349 11.56 -11.45 19.40
N PHE A 350 11.25 -10.58 20.38
CA PHE A 350 11.34 -9.10 20.34
C PHE A 350 12.81 -8.63 20.27
N GLU A 351 13.74 -9.50 20.68
CA GLU A 351 15.20 -9.32 20.60
C GLU A 351 15.74 -9.26 19.15
N ARG A 352 14.95 -9.71 18.15
CA ARG A 352 15.27 -9.74 16.70
C ARG A 352 15.81 -8.44 16.10
N ARG A 353 15.33 -7.29 16.57
CA ARG A 353 15.75 -5.99 16.04
C ARG A 353 16.86 -5.39 16.86
N GLN A 354 16.96 -5.74 18.14
CA GLN A 354 17.89 -5.08 19.04
C GLN A 354 19.34 -5.27 18.60
N GLY A 355 19.76 -6.47 18.20
CA GLY A 355 21.15 -6.69 17.73
C GLY A 355 21.55 -5.85 16.51
N LEU A 356 20.67 -5.72 15.51
CA LEU A 356 20.91 -4.88 14.34
C LEU A 356 20.88 -3.39 14.70
N LEU A 357 19.87 -2.98 15.48
CA LEU A 357 19.67 -1.60 15.87
C LEU A 357 20.81 -1.10 16.75
N THR A 358 21.26 -1.91 17.72
CA THR A 358 22.42 -1.64 18.57
C THR A 358 23.70 -1.58 17.74
N ALA A 359 23.95 -2.55 16.86
CA ALA A 359 25.15 -2.51 16.00
C ALA A 359 25.20 -1.27 15.10
N ALA A 360 24.06 -0.86 14.54
CA ALA A 360 23.97 0.37 13.76
C ALA A 360 24.13 1.63 14.62
N MET A 361 23.59 1.62 15.84
CA MET A 361 23.71 2.71 16.80
C MET A 361 25.15 2.92 17.25
N ASP A 362 25.83 1.85 17.68
CA ASP A 362 27.20 1.90 18.18
C ASP A 362 28.14 2.46 17.12
N LYS A 363 28.04 1.97 15.88
CA LYS A 363 28.83 2.50 14.75
C LYS A 363 28.51 3.95 14.42
N LEU A 364 27.25 4.37 14.56
CA LEU A 364 26.89 5.76 14.35
C LEU A 364 27.52 6.65 15.43
N LEU A 365 27.40 6.27 16.69
CA LEU A 365 27.92 7.05 17.82
C LEU A 365 29.45 7.05 17.87
N GLU A 366 30.11 5.96 17.44
CA GLU A 366 31.56 5.92 17.25
C GLU A 366 32.03 6.95 16.20
N ARG A 367 31.24 7.13 15.13
CA ARG A 367 31.56 8.05 14.03
C ARG A 367 31.20 9.51 14.33
N GLU A 368 30.01 9.74 14.89
CA GLU A 368 29.42 11.07 15.04
C GLU A 368 29.58 11.64 16.47
N GLY A 369 29.98 10.81 17.44
CA GLY A 369 30.06 11.13 18.86
C GLY A 369 28.82 10.70 19.65
N GLU A 370 28.98 10.51 20.96
CA GLU A 370 27.90 10.03 21.86
C GLU A 370 26.69 10.97 21.92
N ASP A 371 26.91 12.25 21.67
CA ASP A 371 25.90 13.31 21.69
C ASP A 371 25.12 13.45 20.37
N ALA A 372 25.46 12.68 19.33
CA ALA A 372 24.95 12.87 17.97
C ALA A 372 23.42 12.78 17.86
N LEU A 373 22.76 12.15 18.83
CA LEU A 373 21.31 11.91 18.84
C LEU A 373 20.53 12.70 19.89
N LYS A 374 21.21 13.52 20.71
CA LYS A 374 20.60 14.17 21.89
C LYS A 374 19.45 15.12 21.57
N ASP A 375 19.47 15.72 20.38
CA ASP A 375 18.52 16.75 19.96
C ASP A 375 17.32 16.18 19.18
N PHE A 376 17.23 14.85 19.02
CA PHE A 376 16.15 14.18 18.30
C PHE A 376 15.11 13.58 19.26
N ASP A 377 13.84 13.69 18.88
CA ASP A 377 12.70 13.13 19.61
C ASP A 377 12.43 11.66 19.27
N GLY A 378 12.95 11.19 18.14
CA GLY A 378 12.75 9.84 17.65
C GLY A 378 13.84 9.37 16.71
N ILE A 379 14.00 8.06 16.61
CA ILE A 379 14.99 7.42 15.75
C ILE A 379 14.24 6.50 14.77
N CYS A 380 14.57 6.61 13.49
CA CYS A 380 14.05 5.78 12.41
C CYS A 380 15.20 5.09 11.68
N PHE A 381 15.03 3.81 11.37
CA PHE A 381 16.03 3.06 10.63
C PHE A 381 15.56 2.78 9.20
N LEU A 382 16.42 3.06 8.22
CA LEU A 382 16.18 2.76 6.81
C LEU A 382 17.09 1.61 6.37
N TYR A 383 16.53 0.45 6.05
CA TYR A 383 17.32 -0.73 5.71
C TYR A 383 17.56 -0.85 4.21
N ALA A 384 18.79 -1.18 3.82
CA ALA A 384 19.10 -1.53 2.44
C ALA A 384 18.33 -2.80 1.97
N GLY A 385 17.92 -2.77 0.70
CA GLY A 385 17.22 -3.88 0.03
C GLY A 385 15.69 -3.92 0.26
N GLY A 386 15.02 -4.81 -0.48
CA GLY A 386 13.57 -5.03 -0.35
C GLY A 386 13.18 -5.67 0.98
N ARG A 387 11.89 -5.93 1.21
CA ARG A 387 11.46 -6.69 2.39
C ARG A 387 12.15 -8.06 2.39
N TYR A 388 12.85 -8.38 3.47
CA TYR A 388 13.48 -9.69 3.66
C TYR A 388 12.37 -10.75 3.68
N ARG A 389 12.33 -11.60 2.66
CA ARG A 389 11.44 -12.76 2.58
C ARG A 389 12.19 -13.92 3.24
N THR A 390 11.85 -14.23 4.48
CA THR A 390 12.12 -15.56 5.06
C THR A 390 11.21 -16.60 4.44
#